data_AF-A0A5J6UAS7-F1
#
_entry.id   AF-A0A5J6UAS7-F1
#
_cell.length_a   1.000
_cell.length_b   1.000
_cell.length_c   1.000
_cell.angle_alpha   90.00
_cell.angle_beta   90.00
_cell.angle_gamma   90.00
#
_symmetry.space_group_name_H-M   'P 1'
#
loop_
_entity.id
_entity.type
_entity.pdbx_description
1 polymer ?
#
loop_
_entity_poly.entity_id
_entity_poly.type
_entity_poly.pdbx_seq_one_letter_code
_entity_poly.pdbx_strand_id
1 'polypeptide(L)'
;MNIDFGADATFSWYVVLLLLSGPLILLAAAITDEGIWARIAYAAAGLAMLGYGVYLGFIFTGGEYYMFFYVFILPIAVVFRVAASLIGVRRATT
;
A
#
# COMPACT_ATOMS: atom_id res chain seq x y z
N MET A 1 -12.55 0.07 17.92
CA MET A 1 -11.44 0.34 16.98
C MET A 1 -10.20 -0.28 17.61
N ASN A 2 -9.50 -1.15 16.88
CA ASN A 2 -8.38 -1.92 17.43
C ASN A 2 -7.03 -1.18 17.34
N ILE A 3 -7.05 0.09 16.92
CA ILE A 3 -5.86 0.94 16.83
C ILE A 3 -5.68 1.64 18.17
N ASP A 4 -4.67 1.23 18.93
CA ASP A 4 -4.28 1.80 20.23
C ASP A 4 -2.76 1.90 20.29
N PHE A 5 -2.24 3.13 20.18
CA PHE A 5 -0.81 3.42 20.20
C PHE A 5 -0.17 3.29 21.57
N GLY A 6 -0.96 3.33 22.64
CA GLY A 6 -0.48 3.13 24.01
C GLY A 6 -0.34 1.65 24.36
N ALA A 7 -1.21 0.80 23.81
CA ALA A 7 -1.16 -0.65 24.02
C ALA A 7 -0.20 -1.36 23.06
N ASP A 8 -0.31 -1.11 21.75
CA ASP A 8 0.57 -1.69 20.73
C ASP A 8 0.77 -0.70 19.57
N ALA A 9 1.83 0.10 19.69
CA ALA A 9 2.21 1.08 18.69
C ALA A 9 2.62 0.43 17.36
N THR A 10 3.21 -0.78 17.38
CA THR A 10 3.69 -1.46 16.17
C THR A 10 2.52 -1.93 15.33
N PHE A 11 1.55 -2.60 15.96
CA PHE A 11 0.30 -2.99 15.32
C PHE A 11 -0.44 -1.78 14.74
N SER A 12 -0.58 -0.72 15.55
CA SER A 12 -1.31 0.48 15.16
C SER A 12 -0.68 1.16 13.94
N TRP A 13 0.65 1.29 13.90
CA TRP A 13 1.35 1.80 12.73
C TRP A 13 1.25 0.88 11.53
N TYR A 14 1.32 -0.43 11.71
CA TYR A 14 1.13 -1.40 10.63
C TYR A 14 -0.23 -1.22 9.95
N VAL A 15 -1.31 -1.09 10.74
CA VAL A 15 -2.67 -0.84 10.23
C VAL A 15 -2.75 0.51 9.50
N VAL A 16 -2.20 1.58 10.08
CA VAL A 16 -2.19 2.90 9.43
C VAL A 16 -1.45 2.86 8.09
N LEU A 17 -0.29 2.20 8.03
CA LEU A 17 0.48 2.05 6.79
C LEU A 17 -0.31 1.27 5.73
N LEU A 18 -1.04 0.22 6.10
CA LEU A 18 -1.92 -0.51 5.19
C LEU A 18 -3.04 0.39 4.63
N LEU A 19 -3.70 1.14 5.51
CA LEU A 19 -4.80 2.04 5.16
C LEU A 19 -4.34 3.19 4.25
N LEU A 20 -3.09 3.65 4.37
CA LEU A 20 -2.51 4.67 3.49
C LEU A 20 -2.01 4.08 2.16
N SER A 21 -1.37 2.91 2.21
CA SER A 21 -0.76 2.28 1.04
C SER A 21 -1.80 1.71 0.07
N GLY A 22 -2.89 1.14 0.59
CA GLY A 22 -3.95 0.58 -0.26
C GLY A 22 -4.50 1.58 -1.27
N PRO A 23 -5.01 2.75 -0.85
CA PRO A 23 -5.45 3.81 -1.75
C PRO A 23 -4.36 4.30 -2.71
N LEU A 24 -3.11 4.45 -2.24
CA LEU A 24 -1.99 4.85 -3.09
C LEU A 24 -1.77 3.87 -4.25
N ILE A 25 -1.82 2.57 -3.97
CA ILE A 25 -1.69 1.51 -4.98
C ILE A 25 -2.91 1.46 -5.90
N LEU A 26 -4.12 1.69 -5.39
CA LEU A 26 -5.32 1.78 -6.22
C LEU A 26 -5.25 2.96 -7.20
N LEU A 27 -4.71 4.11 -6.74
CA LEU A 27 -4.44 5.24 -7.62
C LEU A 27 -3.42 4.87 -8.70
N ALA A 28 -2.34 4.16 -8.33
CA ALA A 28 -1.37 3.66 -9.30
C ALA A 28 -2.01 2.73 -10.36
N ALA A 29 -2.95 1.87 -9.95
CA ALA A 29 -3.71 1.02 -10.86
C ALA A 29 -4.59 1.82 -11.84
N ALA A 30 -5.11 2.97 -11.39
CA ALA A 30 -5.95 3.84 -12.21
C ALA A 30 -5.15 4.62 -13.26
N ILE A 31 -3.93 5.04 -12.93
CA ILE A 31 -3.10 5.92 -13.78
C ILE A 31 -1.98 5.19 -14.54
N THR A 32 -1.74 3.90 -14.29
CA THR A 32 -0.64 3.19 -14.96
C THR A 32 -0.94 2.97 -16.44
N ASP A 33 0.06 3.26 -17.28
CA ASP A 33 0.06 2.99 -18.72
C ASP A 33 0.53 1.55 -19.05
N GLU A 34 0.86 0.76 -18.02
CA GLU A 34 1.20 -0.65 -18.18
C GLU A 34 -0.04 -1.46 -18.63
N GLY A 35 0.19 -2.65 -19.22
CA GLY A 35 -0.88 -3.50 -19.75
C GLY A 35 -1.94 -3.92 -18.72
N ILE A 36 -3.07 -4.45 -19.20
CA ILE A 36 -4.24 -4.80 -18.37
C ILE A 36 -3.88 -5.70 -17.17
N TRP A 37 -2.94 -6.63 -17.33
CA TRP A 37 -2.50 -7.52 -16.26
C TRP A 37 -1.79 -6.78 -15.12
N ALA A 38 -0.99 -5.75 -15.44
CA ALA A 38 -0.36 -4.92 -14.43
C ALA A 38 -1.40 -4.10 -13.66
N ARG A 39 -2.39 -3.53 -14.37
CA ARG A 39 -3.51 -2.80 -13.74
C ARG A 39 -4.26 -3.68 -12.76
N ILE A 40 -4.59 -4.91 -13.16
CA ILE A 40 -5.27 -5.89 -12.30
C ILE A 40 -4.38 -6.24 -11.08
N ALA A 41 -3.08 -6.44 -11.28
CA ALA A 41 -2.15 -6.74 -10.19
C ALA A 41 -2.07 -5.59 -9.16
N TYR A 42 -1.94 -4.34 -9.60
CA TYR A 42 -1.99 -3.18 -8.71
C TYR A 42 -3.35 -3.07 -8.01
N ALA A 43 -4.45 -3.22 -8.75
CA ALA A 43 -5.79 -3.13 -8.16
C ALA A 43 -6.00 -4.19 -7.07
N ALA A 44 -5.63 -5.44 -7.35
CA ALA A 44 -5.72 -6.55 -6.40
C ALA A 44 -4.83 -6.31 -5.16
N ALA A 45 -3.59 -5.85 -5.36
CA ALA A 45 -2.68 -5.53 -4.25
C ALA A 45 -3.22 -4.38 -3.39
N GLY A 46 -3.72 -3.31 -4.00
CA GLY A 46 -4.28 -2.16 -3.29
C GLY A 46 -5.53 -2.53 -2.49
N LEU A 47 -6.43 -3.33 -3.09
CA LEU A 47 -7.61 -3.86 -2.40
C LEU A 47 -7.24 -4.79 -1.25
N ALA A 48 -6.25 -5.67 -1.43
CA ALA A 48 -5.79 -6.57 -0.37
C ALA A 48 -5.19 -5.78 0.81
N MET A 49 -4.34 -4.79 0.53
CA MET A 49 -3.74 -3.95 1.57
C MET A 49 -4.81 -3.13 2.32
N LEU A 50 -5.70 -2.45 1.59
CA LEU A 50 -6.77 -1.65 2.19
C LEU A 50 -7.75 -2.53 2.97
N GLY A 51 -8.20 -3.63 2.36
CA GLY A 51 -9.13 -4.57 2.98
C GLY A 51 -8.56 -5.19 4.25
N TYR A 52 -7.28 -5.59 4.24
CA TYR A 52 -6.63 -6.13 5.44
C TYR A 52 -6.45 -5.07 6.52
N GLY A 53 -6.08 -3.84 6.16
CA GLY A 53 -6.02 -2.71 7.10
C GLY A 53 -7.37 -2.40 7.73
N VAL A 54 -8.45 -2.39 6.93
CA VAL A 54 -9.82 -2.18 7.44
C VAL A 54 -10.23 -3.34 8.35
N TYR A 55 -9.97 -4.57 7.94
CA TYR A 55 -10.25 -5.75 8.75
C TYR A 55 -9.55 -5.66 10.12
N LEU A 56 -8.23 -5.46 10.14
CA LEU A 56 -7.45 -5.39 11.37
C LEU A 56 -7.80 -4.18 12.25
N GLY A 57 -8.07 -3.02 11.67
CA GLY A 57 -8.33 -1.79 12.43
C GLY A 57 -9.75 -1.69 12.99
N PHE A 58 -10.74 -2.24 12.30
CA PHE A 58 -12.15 -1.99 12.60
C PHE A 58 -12.98 -3.24 12.89
N ILE A 59 -12.61 -4.40 12.34
CA ILE A 59 -13.43 -5.63 12.44
C ILE A 59 -12.79 -6.64 13.39
N PHE A 60 -11.45 -6.73 13.39
CA PHE A 60 -10.71 -7.68 14.21
C PHE A 60 -10.80 -7.33 15.70
N THR A 61 -11.19 -8.31 16.50
CA THR A 61 -11.44 -8.16 17.95
C THR A 61 -10.44 -8.92 18.83
N GLY A 62 -9.48 -9.64 18.23
CA GLY A 62 -8.45 -10.38 18.96
C GLY A 62 -8.15 -11.75 18.34
N GLY A 63 -7.02 -12.33 18.72
CA GLY A 63 -6.48 -13.58 18.16
C GLY A 63 -5.10 -13.39 17.53
N GLU A 64 -4.69 -14.32 16.68
CA GLU A 64 -3.44 -14.22 15.92
C GLU A 64 -3.65 -13.53 14.58
N TYR A 65 -2.66 -12.74 14.17
CA TYR A 65 -2.60 -12.09 12.87
C TYR A 65 -1.16 -12.08 12.37
N TYR A 66 -0.98 -11.88 11.07
CA TYR A 66 0.34 -11.87 10.45
C TYR A 66 0.66 -10.48 9.90
N MET A 67 1.83 -9.95 10.27
CA MET A 67 2.32 -8.68 9.74
C MET A 67 3.23 -8.92 8.53
N PHE A 68 2.72 -8.63 7.35
CA PHE A 68 3.47 -8.81 6.10
C PHE A 68 4.26 -7.56 5.70
N PHE A 69 5.22 -7.09 6.49
CA PHE A 69 5.92 -5.80 6.22
C PHE A 69 6.56 -5.70 4.83
N TYR A 70 6.94 -6.82 4.21
CA TYR A 70 7.48 -6.83 2.86
C TYR A 70 6.50 -6.31 1.80
N VAL A 71 5.18 -6.33 2.05
CA VAL A 71 4.18 -5.82 1.09
C VAL A 71 4.30 -4.32 0.87
N PHE A 72 4.92 -3.58 1.80
CA PHE A 72 5.16 -2.15 1.67
C PHE A 72 6.27 -1.79 0.68
N ILE A 73 7.04 -2.76 0.17
CA ILE A 73 7.98 -2.52 -0.91
C ILE A 73 7.24 -1.99 -2.16
N LEU A 74 6.03 -2.49 -2.42
CA LEU A 74 5.21 -2.09 -3.56
C LEU A 74 4.86 -0.58 -3.54
N PRO A 75 4.21 -0.02 -2.50
CA PRO A 75 3.91 1.42 -2.44
C PRO A 75 5.17 2.27 -2.41
N ILE A 76 6.23 1.83 -1.73
CA ILE A 76 7.51 2.55 -1.74
C ILE A 76 8.07 2.66 -3.17
N ALA A 77 8.07 1.56 -3.92
CA ALA A 77 8.51 1.56 -5.32
C ALA A 77 7.65 2.50 -6.18
N VAL A 78 6.33 2.53 -5.98
CA VAL A 78 5.42 3.46 -6.67
C VAL A 78 5.77 4.91 -6.35
N VAL A 79 5.99 5.25 -5.08
CA VAL A 79 6.40 6.61 -4.67
C VAL A 79 7.70 7.02 -5.36
N PHE A 80 8.71 6.15 -5.38
CA PHE A 80 9.97 6.45 -6.06
C PHE A 80 9.80 6.64 -7.57
N ARG A 81 8.97 5.83 -8.24
CA ARG A 81 8.68 5.98 -9.68
C ARG A 81 8.02 7.33 -9.97
N VAL A 82 7.06 7.74 -9.14
CA VAL A 82 6.39 9.05 -9.27
C VAL A 82 7.35 10.19 -8.96
N ALA A 83 8.14 10.09 -7.89
CA ALA A 83 9.14 11.11 -7.58
C ALA A 83 10.17 11.29 -8.71
N ALA A 84 10.64 10.18 -9.29
CA ALA A 84 11.58 10.21 -10.42
C ALA A 84 10.97 10.82 -11.69
N SER A 85 9.68 10.58 -11.96
CA SER A 85 8.99 11.19 -13.11
C SER A 85 8.82 12.70 -12.94
N LEU A 86 8.54 13.17 -11.71
CA LEU A 86 8.43 14.59 -11.38
C LEU A 86 9.77 15.32 -11.43
N ILE A 87 10.86 14.68 -11.01
CA ILE A 87 12.22 15.28 -11.01
C ILE A 87 12.82 15.34 -12.42
N GLY A 88 12.21 14.68 -13.41
CA GLY A 88 12.59 14.86 -14.81
C GLY A 88 13.96 14.27 -15.14
N VAL A 89 14.30 13.09 -14.60
CA VAL A 89 15.41 12.28 -15.16
C VAL A 89 14.94 11.71 -16.51
N ARG A 90 14.78 12.58 -17.51
CA ARG A 90 14.69 12.18 -18.91
C ARG A 90 16.06 11.60 -19.26
N ARG A 91 16.18 10.27 -19.22
CA ARG A 91 17.24 9.62 -19.99
C ARG A 91 16.97 9.94 -21.45
N ALA A 92 17.76 10.86 -21.98
CA ALA A 92 17.92 11.03 -23.42
C ALA A 92 18.45 9.70 -23.96
N THR A 93 17.60 8.94 -24.63
CA THR A 93 18.02 7.88 -25.55
C THR A 93 18.04 8.47 -26.94
N THR A 94 19.25 8.82 -27.36
CA THR A 94 19.66 9.05 -28.75
C THR A 94 19.61 7.76 -29.55
#